data_AF-R5LGZ4-F1
#
_entry.id   AF-R5LGZ4-F1
#
_cell.length_a   1.000
_cell.length_b   1.000
_cell.length_c   1.000
_cell.angle_alpha   90.00
_cell.angle_beta   90.00
_cell.angle_gamma   90.00
#
_symmetry.space_group_name_H-M   'P 1'
#
loop_
_entity.id
_entity.type
_entity.pdbx_description
1 polymer ?
#
loop_
_entity_poly.entity_id
_entity_poly.type
_entity_poly.pdbx_seq_one_letter_code
_entity_poly.pdbx_strand_id
1 'polypeptide(L)'
;MKNVMLAGVLTAMILTSAATAAVPCAQGINNANNADSAGSVITVTSSAKASRKSTVVKLSRLSDCTVIYPEYAKACGEPYVAELTKDRTIQGKLELYDGETLYVPSGYTLTLNSSSSLYGGTLFVENGANLVIKGGMTIYDDASLICDGRINVGRQGSICMYNGGILYTSPESTIKLNADSHLYSTDYASIACLGEMIKINGLEDDKRRTFFPAIVSAVKTTTDSDGDILSAEAVSCEDAMKALSAKWYTLAELPAGETSENLTVLFSNGSSMKFSFENGKRLGIQDTSVRDIWEYSADK
;
A
#
# COMPACT_ATOMS: atom_id res chain seq x y z
N MET A 1 -44.76 46.94 1.41
CA MET A 1 -44.41 47.00 -0.03
C MET A 1 -43.55 45.77 -0.36
N LYS A 2 -44.02 44.98 -1.35
CA LYS A 2 -43.45 43.75 -1.97
C LYS A 2 -43.32 42.51 -1.04
N ASN A 3 -44.22 41.50 -1.13
CA ASN A 3 -44.32 40.40 -2.13
C ASN A 3 -43.02 39.56 -2.14
N VAL A 4 -42.97 38.23 -1.93
CA VAL A 4 -43.70 37.06 -2.50
C VAL A 4 -43.38 35.84 -1.60
N MET A 5 -44.37 35.06 -1.11
CA MET A 5 -44.68 33.62 -1.39
C MET A 5 -43.46 32.67 -1.62
N LEU A 6 -43.42 31.39 -1.22
CA LEU A 6 -44.46 30.37 -1.21
C LEU A 6 -44.00 29.14 -0.39
N ALA A 7 -44.96 28.49 0.28
CA ALA A 7 -44.83 27.22 0.98
C ALA A 7 -45.01 26.00 0.04
N GLY A 8 -44.62 24.79 0.51
CA GLY A 8 -45.05 23.50 -0.06
C GLY A 8 -43.92 22.46 -0.05
N VAL A 9 -43.77 21.55 0.92
CA VAL A 9 -44.60 20.37 1.31
C VAL A 9 -44.27 19.10 0.50
N LEU A 10 -43.86 18.05 1.24
CA LEU A 10 -43.93 16.58 0.99
C LEU A 10 -43.21 16.03 -0.28
N THR A 11 -42.51 14.89 -0.20
CA THR A 11 -43.17 13.59 -0.05
C THR A 11 -42.17 12.50 0.39
N ALA A 12 -42.54 11.71 1.39
CA ALA A 12 -41.93 10.42 1.70
C ALA A 12 -42.35 9.40 0.62
N MET A 13 -41.42 8.56 0.15
CA MET A 13 -41.78 7.36 -0.60
C MET A 13 -41.11 6.12 -0.01
N ILE A 14 -41.98 5.17 0.31
CA ILE A 14 -41.76 3.85 0.90
C ILE A 14 -41.27 2.86 -0.17
N LEU A 15 -40.49 1.88 0.28
CA LEU A 15 -40.05 0.63 -0.36
C LEU A 15 -40.88 0.11 -1.56
N THR A 16 -40.16 -0.31 -2.60
CA THR A 16 -40.46 -1.53 -3.36
C THR A 16 -39.17 -2.29 -3.68
N SER A 17 -39.16 -3.56 -3.27
CA SER A 17 -38.19 -4.61 -3.59
C SER A 17 -38.26 -5.07 -5.05
N ALA A 18 -37.10 -5.41 -5.62
CA ALA A 18 -36.81 -6.38 -6.71
C ALA A 18 -35.56 -5.88 -7.47
N ALA A 19 -34.56 -6.64 -7.88
CA ALA A 19 -34.25 -8.06 -7.81
C ALA A 19 -32.72 -8.19 -7.90
N THR A 20 -32.23 -9.30 -7.37
CA THR A 20 -30.85 -9.79 -7.43
C THR A 20 -30.22 -9.67 -8.81
N ALA A 21 -29.10 -8.95 -8.93
CA ALA A 21 -28.10 -9.20 -9.96
C ALA A 21 -26.74 -9.31 -9.27
N ALA A 22 -26.50 -10.48 -8.67
CA ALA A 22 -25.15 -10.94 -8.45
C ALA A 22 -24.47 -10.97 -9.83
N VAL A 23 -23.47 -10.13 -10.05
CA VAL A 23 -22.54 -10.31 -11.16
C VAL A 23 -21.66 -11.49 -10.75
N PRO A 24 -21.76 -12.67 -11.39
CA PRO A 24 -20.78 -13.70 -11.14
C PRO A 24 -19.48 -13.21 -11.76
N CYS A 25 -18.48 -12.93 -10.93
CA CYS A 25 -17.10 -12.96 -11.38
C CYS A 25 -16.90 -14.31 -12.06
N ALA A 26 -16.61 -14.28 -13.35
CA ALA A 26 -16.53 -15.48 -14.18
C ALA A 26 -15.52 -16.45 -13.57
N GLN A 27 -16.03 -17.52 -12.96
CA GLN A 27 -15.32 -18.79 -12.90
C GLN A 27 -15.08 -19.20 -14.35
N GLY A 28 -13.83 -19.14 -14.78
CA GLY A 28 -13.39 -19.71 -16.05
C GLY A 28 -13.62 -21.22 -16.00
N ILE A 29 -14.80 -21.66 -16.42
CA ILE A 29 -15.11 -23.06 -16.66
C ILE A 29 -14.29 -23.50 -17.87
N ASN A 30 -13.36 -24.41 -17.60
CA ASN A 30 -12.76 -25.31 -18.59
C ASN A 30 -13.88 -25.99 -19.37
N ASN A 31 -14.13 -25.60 -20.62
CA ASN A 31 -14.85 -26.44 -21.55
C ASN A 31 -14.46 -26.14 -22.99
N ALA A 32 -13.47 -26.86 -23.50
CA ALA A 32 -13.21 -26.98 -24.92
C ALA A 32 -13.07 -28.47 -25.25
N ASN A 33 -14.21 -29.19 -25.27
CA ASN A 33 -14.33 -30.49 -25.92
C ASN A 33 -15.69 -30.54 -26.62
N ASN A 34 -15.72 -30.10 -27.88
CA ASN A 34 -16.26 -30.95 -28.93
C ASN A 34 -15.75 -30.48 -30.29
N ALA A 35 -14.97 -31.35 -30.94
CA ALA A 35 -14.55 -31.21 -32.31
C ALA A 35 -15.67 -31.72 -33.21
N ASP A 36 -15.90 -31.05 -34.34
CA ASP A 36 -16.24 -31.75 -35.56
C ASP A 36 -15.88 -30.95 -36.82
N SER A 37 -15.43 -31.69 -37.84
CA SER A 37 -15.22 -31.35 -39.25
C SER A 37 -13.99 -30.55 -39.73
N ALA A 38 -13.03 -31.35 -40.24
CA ALA A 38 -12.32 -31.21 -41.52
C ALA A 38 -11.18 -30.18 -41.67
N GLY A 39 -9.94 -30.71 -41.70
CA GLY A 39 -8.97 -30.36 -42.74
C GLY A 39 -8.13 -29.10 -42.51
N SER A 40 -7.31 -29.05 -41.46
CA SER A 40 -6.05 -28.31 -41.50
C SER A 40 -5.08 -28.90 -40.49
N VAL A 41 -3.88 -29.29 -40.95
CA VAL A 41 -2.77 -29.64 -40.06
C VAL A 41 -2.32 -28.36 -39.39
N ILE A 42 -2.96 -28.01 -38.28
CA ILE A 42 -2.46 -27.00 -37.36
C ILE A 42 -1.40 -27.71 -36.53
N THR A 43 -0.13 -27.40 -36.79
CA THR A 43 0.94 -27.67 -35.86
C THR A 43 0.65 -26.85 -34.59
N VAL A 44 -0.08 -27.46 -33.65
CA VAL A 44 -0.22 -26.94 -32.30
C VAL A 44 1.12 -27.16 -31.62
N THR A 45 2.02 -26.20 -31.72
CA THR A 45 3.06 -26.04 -30.71
C THR A 45 2.34 -25.65 -29.43
N SER A 46 1.89 -26.66 -28.68
CA SER A 46 1.57 -26.48 -27.28
C SER A 46 2.88 -26.14 -26.58
N SER A 47 3.26 -24.86 -26.62
CA SER A 47 4.01 -24.28 -25.52
C SER A 47 3.03 -24.17 -24.33
N ALA A 48 2.56 -25.33 -23.86
CA ALA A 48 2.29 -25.53 -22.46
C ALA A 48 3.62 -25.29 -21.76
N LYS A 49 3.97 -24.00 -21.61
CA LYS A 49 5.02 -23.55 -20.73
C LYS A 49 4.51 -24.03 -19.39
N ALA A 50 5.06 -25.14 -18.93
CA ALA A 50 4.72 -25.75 -17.66
C ALA A 50 4.48 -24.61 -16.69
N SER A 51 3.25 -24.54 -16.17
CA SER A 51 2.92 -23.69 -15.04
C SER A 51 3.97 -24.03 -14.00
N ARG A 52 5.03 -23.22 -13.92
CA ARG A 52 5.99 -23.29 -12.83
C ARG A 52 5.07 -23.05 -11.66
N LYS A 53 4.81 -24.09 -10.85
CA LYS A 53 4.05 -23.99 -9.61
C LYS A 53 4.39 -22.63 -9.02
N SER A 54 3.41 -21.72 -8.97
CA SER A 54 3.61 -20.42 -8.36
C SER A 54 3.89 -20.72 -6.90
N THR A 55 5.16 -20.83 -6.57
CA THR A 55 5.57 -21.16 -5.20
C THR A 55 5.39 -19.87 -4.43
N VAL A 56 4.48 -19.88 -3.45
CA VAL A 56 4.38 -18.81 -2.48
C VAL A 56 5.74 -18.65 -1.80
N VAL A 57 6.28 -17.44 -1.85
CA VAL A 57 7.51 -17.04 -1.19
C VAL A 57 7.11 -16.23 0.03
N LYS A 58 7.14 -16.89 1.20
CA LYS A 58 7.00 -16.22 2.49
C LYS A 58 8.30 -15.50 2.84
N LEU A 59 8.20 -14.43 3.62
CA LEU A 59 9.34 -13.62 4.04
C LEU A 59 10.43 -14.45 4.75
N SER A 60 10.03 -15.36 5.64
CA SER A 60 10.89 -16.37 6.29
C SER A 60 11.73 -17.25 5.36
N ARG A 61 11.38 -17.32 4.07
CA ARG A 61 12.04 -18.19 3.08
C ARG A 61 12.89 -17.40 2.08
N LEU A 62 13.04 -16.09 2.28
CA LEU A 62 13.91 -15.26 1.46
C LEU A 62 15.36 -15.37 1.93
N SER A 63 16.16 -16.15 1.20
CA SER A 63 17.59 -16.37 1.48
C SER A 63 18.48 -15.13 1.27
N ASP A 64 17.96 -14.12 0.59
CA ASP A 64 18.70 -12.92 0.19
C ASP A 64 18.36 -11.72 1.09
N CYS A 65 17.87 -12.02 2.30
CA CYS A 65 17.58 -11.04 3.32
C CYS A 65 18.47 -11.26 4.53
N THR A 66 18.87 -10.16 5.18
CA THR A 66 19.25 -10.22 6.59
C THR A 66 17.96 -10.22 7.38
N VAL A 67 17.73 -11.29 8.13
CA VAL A 67 16.62 -11.34 9.09
C VAL A 67 17.10 -10.65 10.34
N ILE A 68 16.45 -9.56 10.69
CA ILE A 68 16.90 -8.72 11.81
C ILE A 68 16.31 -9.26 13.12
N TYR A 69 15.11 -9.86 13.07
CA TYR A 69 14.51 -10.65 14.14
C TYR A 69 14.19 -12.08 13.69
N PRO A 70 15.07 -13.06 13.98
CA PRO A 70 14.87 -14.44 13.53
C PRO A 70 13.88 -15.19 14.44
N GLU A 71 12.75 -15.62 13.88
CA GLU A 71 11.83 -16.73 14.24
C GLU A 71 11.40 -17.00 15.71
N TYR A 72 12.06 -16.46 16.73
CA TYR A 72 11.62 -16.47 18.14
C TYR A 72 10.40 -15.56 18.38
N ALA A 73 10.15 -14.65 17.44
CA ALA A 73 9.02 -13.72 17.42
C ALA A 73 7.64 -14.40 17.26
N LYS A 74 7.55 -15.58 16.61
CA LYS A 74 6.26 -16.24 16.33
C LYS A 74 5.60 -16.91 17.54
N ALA A 75 6.38 -17.24 18.58
CA ALA A 75 5.84 -17.83 19.80
C ALA A 75 5.33 -16.77 20.80
N CYS A 76 5.74 -15.51 20.63
CA CYS A 76 5.46 -14.40 21.54
C CYS A 76 4.64 -13.25 20.91
N GLY A 77 4.39 -13.27 19.59
CA GLY A 77 3.63 -12.23 18.89
C GLY A 77 4.45 -11.02 18.41
N GLU A 78 5.76 -11.17 18.22
CA GLU A 78 6.65 -10.07 17.81
C GLU A 78 6.76 -9.92 16.27
N PRO A 79 7.20 -8.76 15.77
CA PRO A 79 7.31 -8.49 14.33
C PRO A 79 8.46 -9.27 13.68
N TYR A 80 8.23 -9.82 12.49
CA TYR A 80 9.28 -10.43 11.67
C TYR A 80 9.75 -9.42 10.62
N VAL A 81 11.01 -9.00 10.72
CA VAL A 81 11.56 -7.96 9.84
C VAL A 81 12.74 -8.50 9.04
N ALA A 82 12.67 -8.32 7.73
CA ALA A 82 13.74 -8.69 6.81
C ALA A 82 14.16 -7.52 5.95
N GLU A 83 15.47 -7.36 5.79
CA GLU A 83 16.08 -6.35 4.92
C GLU A 83 16.74 -7.03 3.72
N LEU A 84 16.51 -6.52 2.50
CA LEU A 84 17.25 -6.99 1.32
C LEU A 84 18.73 -6.63 1.40
N THR A 85 19.60 -7.60 1.08
CA THR A 85 21.06 -7.38 1.04
C THR A 85 21.61 -7.19 -0.38
N LYS A 86 20.74 -7.33 -1.38
CA LYS A 86 21.02 -7.17 -2.81
C LYS A 86 19.71 -7.07 -3.60
N ASP A 87 19.82 -6.71 -4.87
CA ASP A 87 18.71 -6.80 -5.82
C ASP A 87 18.07 -8.19 -5.80
N ARG A 88 16.75 -8.22 -5.73
CA ARG A 88 15.99 -9.47 -5.63
C ARG A 88 14.86 -9.50 -6.64
N THR A 89 14.78 -10.58 -7.40
CA THR A 89 13.61 -10.90 -8.21
C THR A 89 12.85 -12.07 -7.61
N ILE A 90 11.60 -11.84 -7.21
CA ILE A 90 10.68 -12.88 -6.76
C ILE A 90 9.89 -13.36 -7.96
N GLN A 91 10.13 -14.62 -8.33
CA GLN A 91 9.44 -15.28 -9.44
C GLN A 91 8.03 -15.74 -9.07
N GLY A 92 7.81 -16.12 -7.80
CA GLY A 92 6.52 -16.53 -7.26
C GLY A 92 5.72 -15.38 -6.66
N LYS A 93 4.66 -15.71 -5.91
CA LYS A 93 3.87 -14.75 -5.13
C LYS A 93 4.62 -14.40 -3.85
N LEU A 94 4.95 -13.12 -3.64
CA LEU A 94 5.34 -12.63 -2.31
C LEU A 94 4.07 -12.50 -1.47
N GLU A 95 4.10 -13.02 -0.24
CA GLU A 95 3.08 -12.78 0.76
C GLU A 95 3.74 -12.22 2.02
N LEU A 96 3.26 -11.07 2.50
CA LEU A 96 3.60 -10.52 3.81
C LEU A 96 2.35 -10.56 4.68
N TYR A 97 2.44 -11.21 5.83
CA TYR A 97 1.36 -11.32 6.81
C TYR A 97 1.50 -10.29 7.92
N ASP A 98 0.49 -10.19 8.78
CA ASP A 98 0.51 -9.36 9.97
C ASP A 98 1.80 -9.55 10.79
N GLY A 99 2.37 -8.44 11.25
CA GLY A 99 3.70 -8.37 11.88
C GLY A 99 4.89 -8.61 10.95
N GLU A 100 4.72 -8.98 9.67
CA GLU A 100 5.82 -9.16 8.73
C GLU A 100 6.16 -7.85 8.00
N THR A 101 7.43 -7.42 8.08
CA THR A 101 7.94 -6.27 7.33
C THR A 101 9.10 -6.66 6.42
N LEU A 102 8.98 -6.33 5.13
CA LEU A 102 10.08 -6.39 4.17
C LEU A 102 10.58 -4.98 3.86
N TYR A 103 11.85 -4.73 4.13
CA TYR A 103 12.54 -3.49 3.86
C TYR A 103 13.39 -3.61 2.58
N VAL A 104 13.23 -2.66 1.66
CA VAL A 104 14.03 -2.52 0.43
C VAL A 104 14.94 -1.29 0.59
N PRO A 105 16.23 -1.46 0.91
CA PRO A 105 17.15 -0.35 1.13
C PRO A 105 17.48 0.44 -0.12
N SER A 106 17.97 1.66 0.10
CA SER A 106 18.54 2.52 -0.93
C SER A 106 19.58 1.77 -1.78
N GLY A 107 19.53 1.96 -3.09
CA GLY A 107 20.43 1.29 -4.03
C GLY A 107 20.02 -0.12 -4.45
N TYR A 108 18.98 -0.71 -3.84
CA TYR A 108 18.47 -2.03 -4.22
C TYR A 108 17.13 -1.97 -4.96
N THR A 109 16.89 -3.03 -5.73
CA THR A 109 15.67 -3.25 -6.51
C THR A 109 14.98 -4.54 -6.08
N LEU A 110 13.71 -4.44 -5.67
CA LEU A 110 12.81 -5.57 -5.54
C LEU A 110 11.92 -5.69 -6.78
N THR A 111 12.01 -6.82 -7.48
CA THR A 111 11.15 -7.12 -8.64
C THR A 111 10.19 -8.24 -8.33
N LEU A 112 8.89 -7.97 -8.48
CA LEU A 112 7.80 -8.94 -8.33
C LEU A 112 7.29 -9.34 -9.72
N ASN A 113 7.70 -10.52 -10.19
CA ASN A 113 7.31 -11.02 -11.52
C ASN A 113 5.90 -11.62 -11.56
N SER A 114 5.36 -12.04 -10.41
CA SER A 114 4.02 -12.62 -10.27
C SER A 114 3.17 -11.78 -9.31
N SER A 115 1.86 -11.99 -9.33
CA SER A 115 0.94 -11.36 -8.38
C SER A 115 1.38 -11.64 -6.95
N SER A 116 1.50 -10.60 -6.14
CA SER A 116 1.93 -10.58 -4.74
C SER A 116 0.83 -9.97 -3.86
N SER A 117 0.82 -10.30 -2.56
CA SER A 117 -0.21 -9.83 -1.64
C SER A 117 0.37 -9.46 -0.27
N LEU A 118 -0.19 -8.43 0.34
CA LEU A 118 0.07 -8.04 1.72
C LEU A 118 -1.23 -8.24 2.52
N TYR A 119 -1.13 -8.87 3.68
CA TYR A 119 -2.23 -9.24 4.58
C TYR A 119 -1.88 -8.80 6.01
N GLY A 120 -2.09 -7.53 6.36
CA GLY A 120 -1.54 -6.90 7.57
C GLY A 120 -0.03 -6.63 7.58
N GLY A 121 0.73 -7.19 6.63
CA GLY A 121 2.17 -6.98 6.52
C GLY A 121 2.58 -5.66 5.85
N THR A 122 3.83 -5.26 6.04
CA THR A 122 4.39 -4.01 5.51
C THR A 122 5.51 -4.24 4.49
N LEU A 123 5.39 -3.61 3.31
CA LEU A 123 6.49 -3.47 2.37
C LEU A 123 6.96 -2.01 2.36
N PHE A 124 8.19 -1.79 2.82
CA PHE A 124 8.82 -0.48 2.85
C PHE A 124 9.89 -0.34 1.76
N VAL A 125 9.80 0.72 0.97
CA VAL A 125 10.74 1.03 -0.12
C VAL A 125 11.44 2.35 0.18
N GLU A 126 12.71 2.29 0.56
CA GLU A 126 13.49 3.47 0.96
C GLU A 126 13.74 4.43 -0.22
N ASN A 127 14.00 5.70 0.10
CA ASN A 127 14.50 6.66 -0.87
C ASN A 127 15.78 6.12 -1.57
N GLY A 128 15.80 6.18 -2.90
CA GLY A 128 16.86 5.61 -3.75
C GLY A 128 16.70 4.11 -4.03
N ALA A 129 15.70 3.43 -3.45
CA ALA A 129 15.34 2.05 -3.78
C ALA A 129 14.29 1.98 -4.90
N ASN A 130 14.14 0.81 -5.50
CA ASN A 130 13.16 0.56 -6.56
C ASN A 130 12.28 -0.67 -6.26
N LEU A 131 10.96 -0.51 -6.37
CA LEU A 131 9.99 -1.60 -6.41
C LEU A 131 9.43 -1.72 -7.83
N VAL A 132 9.60 -2.88 -8.46
CA VAL A 132 9.08 -3.19 -9.80
C VAL A 132 7.97 -4.23 -9.69
N ILE A 133 6.75 -3.85 -10.05
CA ILE A 133 5.57 -4.71 -10.00
C ILE A 133 5.18 -5.08 -11.43
N LYS A 134 5.53 -6.29 -11.89
CA LYS A 134 5.17 -6.73 -13.25
C LYS A 134 3.86 -7.51 -13.33
N GLY A 135 3.52 -8.26 -12.28
CA GLY A 135 2.25 -8.98 -12.17
C GLY A 135 1.19 -8.10 -11.53
N GLY A 136 0.99 -8.26 -10.22
CA GLY A 136 0.08 -7.42 -9.46
C GLY A 136 0.54 -7.33 -8.01
N MET A 137 0.10 -6.29 -7.32
CA MET A 137 0.19 -6.17 -5.87
C MET A 137 -1.22 -6.00 -5.34
N THR A 138 -1.56 -6.77 -4.32
CA THR A 138 -2.82 -6.59 -3.58
C THR A 138 -2.54 -6.30 -2.12
N ILE A 139 -3.21 -5.29 -1.57
CA ILE A 139 -3.00 -4.81 -0.21
C ILE A 139 -4.33 -4.95 0.53
N TYR A 140 -4.36 -5.76 1.59
CA TYR A 140 -5.54 -6.11 2.38
C TYR A 140 -5.32 -5.85 3.87
N ASP A 141 -6.42 -5.70 4.61
CA ASP A 141 -6.51 -5.87 6.06
C ASP A 141 -5.42 -5.07 6.79
N ASP A 142 -5.46 -3.75 6.61
CA ASP A 142 -4.52 -2.77 7.19
C ASP A 142 -3.04 -2.97 6.80
N ALA A 143 -2.75 -3.80 5.80
CA ALA A 143 -1.41 -3.92 5.22
C ALA A 143 -0.94 -2.60 4.61
N SER A 144 0.39 -2.43 4.60
CA SER A 144 1.03 -1.18 4.18
C SER A 144 2.01 -1.38 3.02
N LEU A 145 1.82 -0.64 1.93
CA LEU A 145 2.88 -0.33 0.97
C LEU A 145 3.31 1.13 1.15
N ILE A 146 4.51 1.31 1.70
CA ILE A 146 5.10 2.61 2.00
C ILE A 146 6.30 2.80 1.07
N CYS A 147 6.30 3.87 0.29
CA CYS A 147 7.38 4.13 -0.67
C CYS A 147 7.91 5.56 -0.60
N ASP A 148 9.19 5.67 -0.28
CA ASP A 148 9.99 6.89 -0.37
C ASP A 148 10.87 6.91 -1.62
N GLY A 149 11.15 5.75 -2.21
CA GLY A 149 11.89 5.61 -3.46
C GLY A 149 10.98 5.61 -4.68
N ARG A 150 11.13 4.59 -5.51
CA ARG A 150 10.38 4.47 -6.77
C ARG A 150 9.51 3.21 -6.83
N ILE A 151 8.25 3.39 -7.21
CA ILE A 151 7.39 2.30 -7.67
C ILE A 151 7.33 2.31 -9.20
N ASN A 152 7.54 1.18 -9.84
CA ASN A 152 7.39 0.99 -11.28
C ASN A 152 6.41 -0.15 -11.55
N VAL A 153 5.18 0.21 -11.91
CA VAL A 153 4.12 -0.73 -12.28
C VAL A 153 4.26 -1.05 -13.76
N GLY A 154 4.71 -2.26 -14.05
CA GLY A 154 4.96 -2.78 -15.40
C GLY A 154 3.72 -2.80 -16.28
N ARG A 155 3.91 -3.18 -17.55
CA ARG A 155 2.78 -3.36 -18.48
C ARG A 155 1.86 -4.46 -17.97
N GLN A 156 0.54 -4.21 -17.93
CA GLN A 156 -0.45 -5.11 -17.30
C GLN A 156 -0.24 -5.31 -15.78
N GLY A 157 0.68 -4.55 -15.18
CA GLY A 157 0.91 -4.50 -13.76
C GLY A 157 -0.29 -3.87 -13.04
N SER A 158 -0.54 -4.26 -11.80
CA SER A 158 -1.61 -3.65 -11.00
C SER A 158 -1.21 -3.41 -9.55
N ILE A 159 -1.80 -2.38 -8.95
CA ILE A 159 -1.89 -2.22 -7.49
C ILE A 159 -3.38 -2.13 -7.16
N CYS A 160 -3.84 -3.03 -6.31
CA CYS A 160 -5.22 -3.12 -5.88
C CYS A 160 -5.28 -3.06 -4.35
N MET A 161 -6.09 -2.15 -3.80
CA MET A 161 -6.29 -2.01 -2.36
C MET A 161 -7.70 -2.39 -1.97
N TYR A 162 -7.80 -3.10 -0.85
CA TYR A 162 -9.03 -3.60 -0.27
C TYR A 162 -8.96 -3.47 1.25
N ASN A 163 -10.12 -3.36 1.91
CA ASN A 163 -10.30 -3.53 3.35
C ASN A 163 -9.21 -2.88 4.22
N GLY A 164 -9.16 -1.55 4.32
CA GLY A 164 -8.19 -0.88 5.21
C GLY A 164 -6.77 -0.73 4.65
N GLY A 165 -6.43 -1.40 3.54
CA GLY A 165 -5.09 -1.35 2.96
C GLY A 165 -4.55 0.07 2.73
N ILE A 166 -3.27 0.25 3.06
CA ILE A 166 -2.56 1.52 3.04
C ILE A 166 -1.62 1.57 1.84
N LEU A 167 -1.78 2.59 1.00
CA LEU A 167 -0.82 2.94 -0.05
C LEU A 167 -0.35 4.37 0.19
N TYR A 168 0.91 4.52 0.60
CA TYR A 168 1.53 5.82 0.82
C TYR A 168 2.79 5.95 -0.04
N THR A 169 2.92 7.07 -0.73
CA THR A 169 4.18 7.47 -1.35
C THR A 169 4.53 8.89 -0.93
N SER A 170 5.78 9.10 -0.50
CA SER A 170 6.21 10.40 0.01
C SER A 170 6.29 11.46 -1.09
N PRO A 171 6.39 12.76 -0.75
CA PRO A 171 6.50 13.82 -1.75
C PRO A 171 7.75 13.68 -2.65
N GLU A 172 8.81 13.04 -2.15
CA GLU A 172 10.06 12.82 -2.90
C GLU A 172 10.04 11.54 -3.75
N SER A 173 9.00 10.73 -3.60
CA SER A 173 8.89 9.45 -4.30
C SER A 173 8.52 9.63 -5.78
N THR A 174 8.64 8.54 -6.55
CA THR A 174 8.09 8.48 -7.91
C THR A 174 7.24 7.22 -8.08
N ILE A 175 6.03 7.37 -8.62
CA ILE A 175 5.24 6.25 -9.12
C ILE A 175 5.13 6.30 -10.64
N LYS A 176 5.71 5.29 -11.29
CA LYS A 176 5.63 5.10 -12.73
C LYS A 176 4.57 4.06 -13.08
N LEU A 177 3.60 4.46 -13.89
CA LEU A 177 2.54 3.61 -14.43
C LEU A 177 2.79 3.40 -15.92
N ASN A 178 3.21 2.20 -16.32
CA ASN A 178 3.41 1.88 -17.74
C ASN A 178 2.06 1.68 -18.46
N ALA A 179 2.08 1.52 -19.79
CA ALA A 179 0.89 1.23 -20.58
C ALA A 179 0.14 0.01 -20.00
N ASP A 180 -1.19 0.04 -20.04
CA ASP A 180 -2.06 -1.04 -19.56
C ASP A 180 -1.90 -1.37 -18.06
N SER A 181 -1.27 -0.51 -17.26
CA SER A 181 -1.22 -0.69 -15.80
C SER A 181 -2.49 -0.19 -15.11
N HIS A 182 -2.83 -0.81 -13.98
CA HIS A 182 -4.09 -0.55 -13.29
C HIS A 182 -3.87 -0.16 -11.83
N LEU A 183 -4.65 0.83 -11.39
CA LEU A 183 -4.80 1.20 -9.99
C LEU A 183 -6.27 1.01 -9.60
N TYR A 184 -6.49 0.22 -8.55
CA TYR A 184 -7.82 -0.12 -8.08
C TYR A 184 -7.92 0.00 -6.56
N SER A 185 -9.05 0.52 -6.08
CA SER A 185 -9.37 0.60 -4.66
C SER A 185 -10.85 0.30 -4.48
N THR A 186 -11.19 -0.36 -3.38
CA THR A 186 -12.55 -0.34 -2.83
C THR A 186 -12.70 0.79 -1.82
N ASP A 187 -13.93 0.95 -1.33
CA ASP A 187 -14.20 1.74 -0.13
C ASP A 187 -13.34 1.21 1.03
N TYR A 188 -12.94 2.10 1.94
CA TYR A 188 -12.11 1.84 3.14
C TYR A 188 -10.58 1.73 2.99
N ALA A 189 -9.98 2.00 1.83
CA ALA A 189 -8.51 2.10 1.74
C ALA A 189 -7.99 3.49 2.16
N SER A 190 -6.79 3.53 2.76
CA SER A 190 -6.07 4.76 3.07
C SER A 190 -5.00 5.02 2.01
N ILE A 191 -5.19 6.04 1.18
CA ILE A 191 -4.33 6.28 0.01
C ILE A 191 -3.82 7.72 -0.01
N ALA A 192 -2.51 7.87 -0.16
CA ALA A 192 -1.87 9.15 -0.41
C ALA A 192 -0.57 8.95 -1.21
N CYS A 193 -0.65 9.00 -2.55
CA CYS A 193 0.52 9.09 -3.40
C CYS A 193 0.88 10.56 -3.63
N LEU A 194 1.84 11.08 -2.87
CA LEU A 194 2.18 12.51 -2.87
C LEU A 194 3.33 12.85 -3.84
N GLY A 195 4.08 11.83 -4.26
CA GLY A 195 5.23 11.98 -5.14
C GLY A 195 4.88 12.16 -6.62
N GLU A 196 5.92 12.23 -7.45
CA GLU A 196 5.76 12.40 -8.89
C GLU A 196 5.03 11.20 -9.53
N MET A 197 3.97 11.48 -10.29
CA MET A 197 3.32 10.49 -11.15
C MET A 197 3.85 10.59 -12.58
N ILE A 198 4.49 9.51 -13.04
CA ILE A 198 4.87 9.35 -14.45
C ILE A 198 3.93 8.33 -15.09
N LYS A 199 2.98 8.77 -15.90
CA LYS A 199 2.09 7.87 -16.66
C LYS A 199 2.19 8.10 -18.16
N ILE A 200 2.39 7.00 -18.89
CA ILE A 200 2.68 7.04 -20.34
C ILE A 200 1.46 7.48 -21.18
N ASN A 201 0.22 7.27 -20.70
CA ASN A 201 -1.02 7.55 -21.45
C ASN A 201 -2.10 8.33 -20.65
N GLY A 202 -1.72 9.04 -19.58
CA GLY A 202 -2.68 9.76 -18.72
C GLY A 202 -3.52 8.85 -17.81
N LEU A 203 -3.97 9.38 -16.67
CA LEU A 203 -4.82 8.69 -15.68
C LEU A 203 -6.20 9.33 -15.70
N GLU A 204 -7.27 8.52 -15.66
CA GLU A 204 -8.63 9.03 -15.53
C GLU A 204 -8.75 9.93 -14.29
N ASP A 205 -9.50 11.02 -14.39
CA ASP A 205 -9.57 12.05 -13.35
C ASP A 205 -10.03 11.48 -12.00
N ASP A 206 -10.99 10.57 -12.00
CA ASP A 206 -11.48 9.92 -10.78
C ASP A 206 -10.36 9.12 -10.10
N LYS A 207 -9.60 8.35 -10.88
CA LYS A 207 -8.43 7.62 -10.37
C LYS A 207 -7.34 8.56 -9.88
N ARG A 208 -7.13 9.68 -10.55
CA ARG A 208 -6.18 10.69 -10.10
C ARG A 208 -6.60 11.26 -8.75
N ARG A 209 -7.87 11.63 -8.57
CA ARG A 209 -8.40 12.15 -7.29
C ARG A 209 -8.34 11.12 -6.17
N THR A 210 -8.60 9.85 -6.46
CA THR A 210 -8.54 8.77 -5.47
C THR A 210 -7.12 8.49 -4.99
N PHE A 211 -6.14 8.44 -5.90
CA PHE A 211 -4.78 7.98 -5.55
C PHE A 211 -3.80 9.11 -5.24
N PHE A 212 -4.01 10.29 -5.81
CA PHE A 212 -3.11 11.44 -5.69
C PHE A 212 -3.86 12.62 -5.07
N PRO A 213 -4.31 12.48 -3.81
CA PRO A 213 -5.11 13.51 -3.16
C PRO A 213 -4.26 14.72 -2.74
N ALA A 214 -4.93 15.85 -2.54
CA ALA A 214 -4.35 17.01 -1.88
C ALA A 214 -4.48 16.89 -0.36
N ILE A 215 -3.56 17.54 0.38
CA ILE A 215 -3.72 17.76 1.82
C ILE A 215 -4.80 18.82 2.04
N VAL A 216 -5.81 18.49 2.85
CA VAL A 216 -6.93 19.39 3.18
C VAL A 216 -6.76 20.01 4.56
N SER A 217 -6.25 19.23 5.52
CA SER A 217 -5.99 19.68 6.88
C SER A 217 -4.91 18.82 7.50
N ALA A 218 -4.17 19.39 8.45
CA ALA A 218 -3.20 18.65 9.25
C ALA A 218 -3.20 19.18 10.69
N VAL A 219 -3.01 18.28 11.64
CA VAL A 219 -2.89 18.59 13.06
C VAL A 219 -1.64 17.91 13.59
N LYS A 220 -0.74 18.69 14.19
CA LYS A 220 0.38 18.16 14.95
C LYS A 220 -0.05 17.97 16.40
N THR A 221 0.26 16.83 16.98
CA THR A 221 0.00 16.52 18.38
C THR A 221 1.26 15.98 19.04
N THR A 222 1.55 16.42 20.26
CA THR A 222 2.56 15.76 21.11
C THR A 222 1.83 14.91 22.14
N THR A 223 2.27 13.68 22.33
CA THR A 223 1.71 12.77 23.34
C THR A 223 2.76 12.37 24.36
N ASP A 224 2.33 12.07 25.59
CA ASP A 224 3.17 11.42 26.58
C ASP A 224 3.26 9.90 26.37
N SER A 225 3.89 9.20 27.31
CA SER A 225 4.06 7.74 27.29
C SER A 225 2.75 6.96 27.42
N ASP A 226 1.71 7.56 27.99
CA ASP A 226 0.40 6.93 28.16
C ASP A 226 -0.51 7.16 26.93
N GLY A 227 -0.01 7.94 25.95
CA GLY A 227 -0.74 8.28 24.73
C GLY A 227 -1.66 9.51 24.89
N ASP A 228 -1.61 10.18 26.04
CA ASP A 228 -2.43 11.36 26.30
C ASP A 228 -1.87 12.56 25.51
N ILE A 229 -2.78 13.34 24.93
CA ILE A 229 -2.43 14.51 24.11
C ILE A 229 -2.01 15.67 25.03
N LEU A 230 -0.72 15.99 25.00
CA LEU A 230 -0.13 17.13 25.73
C LEU A 230 -0.35 18.46 24.99
N SER A 231 -0.31 18.42 23.65
CA SER A 231 -0.51 19.60 22.80
C SER A 231 -1.13 19.19 21.47
N ALA A 232 -1.89 20.12 20.87
CA ALA A 232 -2.44 19.97 19.54
C ALA A 232 -2.45 21.33 18.82
N GLU A 233 -1.90 21.39 17.62
CA GLU A 233 -1.88 22.59 16.79
C GLU A 233 -2.22 22.29 15.34
N ALA A 234 -2.97 23.20 14.71
CA ALA A 234 -3.23 23.13 13.29
C ALA A 234 -1.96 23.45 12.51
N VAL A 235 -1.64 22.63 11.50
CA VAL A 235 -0.48 22.81 10.63
C VAL A 235 -0.98 23.19 9.24
N SER A 236 -0.28 24.14 8.60
CA SER A 236 -0.59 24.50 7.21
C SER A 236 -0.37 23.31 6.27
N CYS A 237 -1.11 23.23 5.16
CA CYS A 237 -0.89 22.15 4.18
C CYS A 237 0.55 22.14 3.62
N GLU A 238 1.17 23.32 3.51
CA GLU A 238 2.54 23.47 3.03
C GLU A 238 3.54 22.89 4.05
N ASP A 239 3.39 23.21 5.33
CA ASP A 239 4.30 22.72 6.37
C ASP A 239 4.07 21.23 6.66
N ALA A 240 2.82 20.75 6.53
CA ALA A 240 2.53 19.32 6.54
C ALA A 240 3.26 18.62 5.38
N MET A 241 3.20 19.16 4.16
CA MET A 241 3.93 18.60 3.01
C MET A 241 5.45 18.54 3.26
N LYS A 242 6.04 19.60 3.84
CA LYS A 242 7.46 19.62 4.23
C LYS A 242 7.79 18.55 5.26
N ALA A 243 6.93 18.38 6.27
CA ALA A 243 7.11 17.35 7.29
C ALA A 243 7.04 15.93 6.68
N LEU A 244 6.15 15.70 5.70
CA LEU A 244 6.04 14.42 5.01
C LEU A 244 7.23 14.09 4.09
N SER A 245 8.08 15.07 3.75
CA SER A 245 9.38 14.86 3.10
C SER A 245 10.52 14.51 4.07
N ALA A 246 10.31 14.55 5.39
CA ALA A 246 11.34 14.22 6.38
C ALA A 246 11.85 12.79 6.17
N LYS A 247 13.13 12.49 6.38
CA LYS A 247 13.62 11.12 6.20
C LYS A 247 13.00 10.16 7.23
N TRP A 248 12.84 8.89 6.84
CA TRP A 248 12.57 7.83 7.79
C TRP A 248 13.83 7.52 8.60
N TYR A 249 13.65 7.01 9.82
CA TYR A 249 14.72 6.31 10.49
C TYR A 249 15.08 5.03 9.73
N THR A 250 16.37 4.82 9.52
CA THR A 250 16.92 3.53 9.11
C THR A 250 17.17 2.67 10.34
N LEU A 251 17.37 1.37 10.14
CA LEU A 251 17.66 0.41 11.21
C LEU A 251 18.80 0.86 12.14
N ALA A 252 19.82 1.51 11.58
CA ALA A 252 21.04 1.88 12.28
C ALA A 252 20.91 3.17 13.12
N GLU A 253 19.79 3.90 13.02
CA GLU A 253 19.67 5.27 13.51
C GLU A 253 18.56 5.49 14.55
N LEU A 254 17.96 4.43 15.10
CA LEU A 254 16.84 4.56 16.04
C LEU A 254 17.22 5.42 17.26
N PRO A 255 16.45 6.46 17.57
CA PRO A 255 16.69 7.34 18.70
C PRO A 255 16.21 6.67 20.02
N ALA A 256 16.86 7.03 21.13
CA ALA A 256 16.55 6.50 22.46
C ALA A 256 15.52 7.35 23.25
N GLY A 257 14.66 8.13 22.56
CA GLY A 257 13.79 9.11 23.22
C GLY A 257 12.39 8.59 23.55
N GLU A 258 11.72 9.26 24.50
CA GLU A 258 10.43 8.84 25.07
C GLU A 258 9.21 9.58 24.48
N THR A 259 9.40 10.79 23.93
CA THR A 259 8.29 11.60 23.39
C THR A 259 8.06 11.37 21.90
N SER A 260 6.80 11.09 21.52
CA SER A 260 6.37 10.99 20.12
C SER A 260 5.66 12.26 19.66
N GLU A 261 6.13 12.83 18.55
CA GLU A 261 5.39 13.84 17.82
C GLU A 261 4.55 13.16 16.75
N ASN A 262 3.29 13.52 16.62
CA ASN A 262 2.38 12.94 15.64
C ASN A 262 1.85 14.02 14.71
N LEU A 263 1.73 13.73 13.42
CA LEU A 263 1.04 14.55 12.45
C LEU A 263 -0.14 13.76 11.89
N THR A 264 -1.36 14.19 12.18
CA THR A 264 -2.55 13.61 11.55
C THR A 264 -2.94 14.46 10.35
N VAL A 265 -3.02 13.84 9.17
CA VAL A 265 -3.30 14.51 7.90
C VAL A 265 -4.60 14.00 7.32
N LEU A 266 -5.47 14.91 6.89
CA LEU A 266 -6.69 14.61 6.14
C LEU A 266 -6.47 14.95 4.66
N PHE A 267 -6.80 14.00 3.80
CA PHE A 267 -6.65 14.09 2.36
C PHE A 267 -7.98 14.30 1.64
N SER A 268 -7.93 14.90 0.45
CA SER A 268 -9.13 15.27 -0.33
C SER A 268 -9.94 14.08 -0.86
N ASN A 269 -9.38 12.87 -0.83
CA ASN A 269 -10.08 11.62 -1.15
C ASN A 269 -10.79 11.01 0.07
N GLY A 270 -10.74 11.66 1.24
CA GLY A 270 -11.32 11.17 2.49
C GLY A 270 -10.39 10.27 3.30
N SER A 271 -9.20 9.92 2.80
CA SER A 271 -8.18 9.22 3.59
C SER A 271 -7.67 10.12 4.72
N SER A 272 -7.38 9.54 5.88
CA SER A 272 -6.71 10.27 6.97
C SER A 272 -5.59 9.42 7.54
N MET A 273 -4.35 9.91 7.52
CA MET A 273 -3.16 9.19 7.99
C MET A 273 -2.52 9.89 9.18
N LYS A 274 -2.13 9.12 10.20
CA LYS A 274 -1.34 9.59 11.34
C LYS A 274 0.12 9.21 11.15
N PHE A 275 1.01 10.18 11.10
CA PHE A 275 2.45 9.98 10.95
C PHE A 275 3.12 10.20 12.30
N SER A 276 3.97 9.27 12.72
CA SER A 276 4.77 9.42 13.94
C SER A 276 6.14 9.97 13.61
N PHE A 277 6.69 10.82 14.47
CA PHE A 277 7.99 11.45 14.33
C PHE A 277 8.75 11.45 15.65
N GLU A 278 10.07 11.45 15.52
CA GLU A 278 10.99 11.71 16.60
C GLU A 278 12.21 12.44 16.07
N ASN A 279 12.68 13.46 16.79
CA ASN A 279 13.79 14.34 16.40
C ASN A 279 13.71 14.82 14.92
N GLY A 280 12.50 15.10 14.44
CA GLY A 280 12.25 15.60 13.09
C GLY A 280 12.38 14.56 11.96
N LYS A 281 12.47 13.26 12.27
CA LYS A 281 12.44 12.15 11.31
C LYS A 281 11.18 11.31 11.47
N ARG A 282 10.72 10.67 10.39
CA ARG A 282 9.52 9.80 10.39
C ARG A 282 9.83 8.46 11.04
N LEU A 283 8.92 8.06 11.93
CA LEU A 283 8.90 6.78 12.63
C LEU A 283 7.73 5.89 12.20
N GLY A 284 6.69 6.34 11.52
CA GLY A 284 5.53 5.46 11.31
C GLY A 284 4.36 6.12 10.61
N ILE A 285 3.41 5.30 10.14
CA ILE A 285 2.11 5.69 9.58
C ILE A 285 1.01 4.77 10.13
N GLN A 286 -0.10 5.32 10.66
CA GLN A 286 -1.34 4.59 11.03
C GLN A 286 -1.09 3.23 11.70
N ASP A 287 -0.56 3.23 12.92
CA ASP A 287 -0.24 2.02 13.71
C ASP A 287 0.73 1.02 13.00
N THR A 288 1.23 1.37 11.81
CA THR A 288 2.46 0.83 11.22
C THR A 288 3.60 1.74 11.65
N SER A 289 4.11 1.57 12.86
CA SER A 289 5.32 2.29 13.25
C SER A 289 6.58 1.45 13.02
N VAL A 290 7.61 2.12 12.50
CA VAL A 290 9.01 1.69 12.64
C VAL A 290 9.29 1.35 14.11
N ARG A 291 8.70 2.04 15.11
CA ARG A 291 8.82 1.59 16.51
C ARG A 291 8.16 0.23 16.80
N ASP A 292 6.98 -0.07 16.27
CA ASP A 292 6.30 -1.37 16.42
C ASP A 292 7.05 -2.48 15.71
N ILE A 293 7.83 -2.13 14.67
CA ILE A 293 8.79 -3.01 14.01
C ILE A 293 10.00 -3.32 14.94
N TRP A 294 10.30 -2.50 15.97
CA TRP A 294 11.58 -2.55 16.73
C TRP A 294 11.46 -2.42 18.28
N GLU A 295 10.27 -2.42 18.90
CA GLU A 295 10.09 -1.99 20.31
C GLU A 295 10.65 -2.92 21.40
N TYR A 296 11.15 -4.12 21.09
CA TYR A 296 11.77 -5.00 22.09
C TYR A 296 13.31 -5.05 21.96
N SER A 297 13.97 -3.96 22.34
CA SER A 297 15.40 -3.98 22.71
C SER A 297 15.69 -3.38 24.09
N ALA A 298 14.69 -2.92 24.84
CA ALA A 298 14.89 -2.45 26.20
C ALA A 298 14.65 -3.60 27.18
N ASP A 299 15.59 -4.56 27.21
CA ASP A 299 16.06 -5.26 28.42
C ASP A 299 16.95 -6.46 28.03
N LYS A 300 18.25 -6.18 27.81
CA LYS A 300 19.38 -7.04 28.24
C LYS A 300 20.63 -6.21 28.49
#